data_AF-A0A951RZ58-F1
#
_entry.id   AF-A0A951RZ58-F1
#
_cell.length_a   1.000
_cell.length_b   1.000
_cell.length_c   1.000
_cell.angle_alpha   90.00
_cell.angle_beta   90.00
_cell.angle_gamma   90.00
#
_symmetry.space_group_name_H-M   'P 1'
#
loop_
_entity.id
_entity.type
_entity.pdbx_description
1 polymer ?
#
loop_
_entity_poly.entity_id
_entity_poly.type
_entity_poly.pdbx_seq_one_letter_code
_entity_poly.pdbx_strand_id
1 'polypeptide(L)'
;MLKNRKLLSPLSILMIIIIIGAGITWLIPAGRFDTLKFSNGQFEFTTDHGTQTLDASQAVLDSLHVSIPLASFQNGNIKKAIAVPGTFHKIESNKQGLAEIIQAPVKGITDAIDIILFVLIIGAFINVFHETGAMTRGLQTLSRRMKGRETWLIIILTFLFSFGGASFGMAEEALAFYPIIVPLFLGAGFDLLLPIAVLFGGTHLGTLASFTNPFSTITASDAAGIAWTDGLTGRIIMFVITTGIAIGYFIWYAKKVKKNPSFSYAKSNEDTPQYEELSGGPVSLSKRDRLLLLIFLFTFLALIGGVVFLDWWLVEMTALFLAVSILIGFINRVPERK
;
A
#
# COMPACT_ATOMS: atom_id res chain seq x y z
N MET A 1 -33.73 12.54 -16.06
CA MET A 1 -32.44 13.01 -16.61
C MET A 1 -31.60 13.58 -15.47
N LEU A 2 -30.76 12.76 -14.84
CA LEU A 2 -29.74 13.26 -13.93
C LEU A 2 -28.63 13.87 -14.80
N LYS A 3 -28.51 15.19 -14.73
CA LYS A 3 -27.53 15.99 -15.46
C LYS A 3 -26.13 15.44 -15.17
N ASN A 4 -25.41 14.99 -16.20
CA ASN A 4 -23.98 14.64 -16.17
C ASN A 4 -23.17 15.86 -15.71
N ARG A 5 -23.13 16.14 -14.40
CA ARG A 5 -22.13 17.03 -13.83
C ARG A 5 -20.82 16.25 -13.91
N LYS A 6 -19.91 16.67 -14.79
CA LYS A 6 -18.54 16.17 -14.77
C LYS A 6 -18.00 16.39 -13.36
N LEU A 7 -17.77 15.30 -12.63
CA LEU A 7 -17.13 15.36 -11.33
C LEU A 7 -15.76 16.02 -11.52
N LEU A 8 -15.37 16.86 -10.56
CA LEU A 8 -14.03 17.46 -10.55
C LEU A 8 -12.99 16.34 -10.55
N SER A 9 -11.86 16.56 -11.24
CA SER A 9 -10.77 15.59 -11.19
C SER A 9 -10.20 15.50 -9.77
N PRO A 10 -9.61 14.35 -9.37
CA PRO A 10 -8.94 14.22 -8.07
C PRO A 10 -7.90 15.32 -7.83
N LEU A 11 -7.14 15.70 -8.86
CA LEU A 11 -6.17 16.80 -8.78
C LEU A 11 -6.85 18.14 -8.50
N SER A 12 -7.97 18.43 -9.17
CA SER A 12 -8.74 19.65 -8.92
C SER A 12 -9.29 19.68 -7.50
N ILE A 13 -9.77 18.54 -6.99
CA ILE A 13 -10.27 18.41 -5.62
C ILE A 13 -9.13 18.68 -4.62
N LEU A 14 -7.95 18.07 -4.82
CA LEU A 14 -6.77 18.29 -3.97
C LEU A 14 -6.34 19.76 -3.96
N MET A 15 -6.29 20.42 -5.11
CA MET A 15 -5.96 21.84 -5.19
C MET A 15 -6.97 22.72 -4.44
N ILE A 16 -8.27 22.39 -4.55
CA ILE A 16 -9.32 23.09 -3.79
C ILE A 16 -9.13 22.87 -2.29
N ILE A 17 -8.80 21.65 -1.84
CA ILE A 17 -8.54 21.34 -0.44
C ILE A 17 -7.34 22.15 0.08
N ILE A 18 -6.25 22.28 -0.70
CA ILE A 18 -5.09 23.09 -0.31
C ILE A 18 -5.49 24.57 -0.13
N ILE A 19 -6.26 25.13 -1.06
CA ILE A 19 -6.73 26.52 -0.99
C ILE A 19 -7.65 26.73 0.22
N ILE A 20 -8.58 25.78 0.46
CA ILE A 20 -9.47 25.83 1.62
C ILE A 20 -8.68 25.72 2.92
N GLY A 21 -7.73 24.77 2.99
CA GLY A 21 -6.87 24.58 4.16
C GLY A 21 -6.08 25.84 4.50
N ALA A 22 -5.48 26.48 3.50
CA ALA A 22 -4.83 27.77 3.65
C ALA A 22 -5.81 28.86 4.12
N GLY A 23 -7.00 28.91 3.51
CA GLY A 23 -8.12 29.77 3.90
C GLY A 23 -8.47 29.68 5.39
N ILE A 24 -8.52 28.45 5.88
CA ILE A 24 -8.87 28.13 7.25
C ILE A 24 -7.79 28.58 8.25
N THR A 25 -6.51 28.68 7.86
CA THR A 25 -5.45 29.21 8.75
C THR A 25 -5.69 30.65 9.20
N TRP A 26 -6.48 31.42 8.45
CA TRP A 26 -6.88 32.77 8.85
C TRP A 26 -8.08 32.81 9.82
N LEU A 27 -8.90 31.77 9.81
CA LEU A 27 -10.15 31.70 10.56
C LEU A 27 -10.01 30.91 11.87
N ILE A 28 -9.24 29.82 11.85
CA ILE A 28 -9.03 28.95 13.00
C ILE A 28 -7.77 29.41 13.75
N PRO A 29 -7.89 29.75 15.06
CA PRO A 29 -6.73 30.08 15.88
C PRO A 29 -5.74 28.93 15.92
N ALA A 30 -4.45 29.24 15.78
CA ALA A 30 -3.40 28.25 15.97
C ALA A 30 -3.39 27.78 17.42
N GLY A 31 -3.17 26.48 17.62
CA GLY A 31 -3.04 25.90 18.94
C GLY A 31 -2.20 24.64 18.90
N ARG A 32 -1.61 24.32 20.04
CA ARG A 32 -0.69 23.19 20.20
C ARG A 32 -0.99 22.51 21.53
N PHE A 33 -0.71 21.21 21.57
CA PHE A 33 -0.64 20.45 22.82
C PHE A 33 0.82 20.40 23.28
N ASP A 34 1.04 20.37 24.59
CA ASP A 34 2.34 19.99 25.12
C ASP A 34 2.63 18.54 24.72
N THR A 35 3.91 18.24 24.53
CA THR A 35 4.31 16.94 23.99
C THR A 35 5.21 16.19 24.96
N LEU A 36 5.03 14.89 25.06
CA LEU A 36 5.84 13.99 25.87
C LEU A 36 6.59 13.03 24.95
N LYS A 37 7.91 12.95 25.09
CA LYS A 37 8.75 12.01 24.34
C LYS A 37 9.57 11.16 25.30
N PHE A 38 9.64 9.86 25.06
CA PHE A 38 10.55 9.00 25.83
C PHE A 38 11.92 8.96 25.16
N SER A 39 12.97 9.28 25.91
CA SER A 39 14.33 9.44 25.42
C SER A 39 15.32 9.10 26.53
N ASN A 40 16.30 8.24 26.25
CA ASN A 40 17.38 7.88 27.18
C ASN A 40 16.90 7.41 28.58
N GLY A 41 15.76 6.72 28.66
CA GLY A 41 15.23 6.22 29.92
C GLY A 41 14.46 7.25 30.75
N GLN A 42 14.20 8.44 30.21
CA GLN A 42 13.42 9.51 30.85
C GLN A 42 12.36 10.06 29.90
N PHE A 43 11.39 10.81 30.44
CA PHE A 43 10.41 11.52 29.64
C PHE A 43 10.85 12.98 29.43
N GLU A 44 10.94 13.42 28.19
CA GLU A 44 11.11 14.82 27.79
C GLU A 44 9.71 15.44 27.60
N PHE A 45 9.27 16.24 28.56
CA PHE A 45 8.03 17.02 28.49
C PHE A 45 8.31 18.40 27.92
N THR A 46 7.85 18.65 26.71
CA THR A 46 8.09 19.90 25.98
C THR A 46 6.84 20.76 26.00
N THR A 47 7.00 21.95 26.57
CA THR A 47 6.02 23.05 26.60
C THR A 47 6.54 24.26 25.83
N ASP A 48 5.71 25.29 25.67
CA ASP A 48 6.12 26.57 25.09
C ASP A 48 7.24 27.28 25.89
N HIS A 49 7.42 26.94 27.16
CA HIS A 49 8.42 27.53 28.04
C HIS A 49 9.72 26.72 28.12
N GLY A 50 9.81 25.62 27.37
CA GLY A 50 10.98 24.76 27.30
C GLY A 50 10.67 23.29 27.57
N THR A 51 11.74 22.48 27.48
CA THR A 51 11.69 21.05 27.72
C THR A 51 12.16 20.73 29.13
N GLN A 52 11.36 19.99 29.88
CA GLN A 52 11.68 19.48 31.20
C GLN A 52 11.80 17.96 31.15
N THR A 53 12.74 17.43 31.91
CA THR A 53 12.94 15.98 32.01
C THR A 53 12.18 15.46 33.22
N LEU A 54 11.32 14.47 33.01
CA LEU A 54 10.51 13.80 34.03
C LEU A 54 10.97 12.35 34.17
N ASP A 55 10.79 11.81 35.38
CA ASP A 55 11.11 10.41 35.65
C ASP A 55 10.21 9.47 34.86
N ALA A 56 10.81 8.39 34.34
CA ALA A 56 10.10 7.34 33.61
C ALA A 56 9.29 6.45 34.56
N SER A 57 8.14 6.94 34.99
CA SER A 57 7.22 6.21 35.88
C SER A 57 5.78 6.27 35.39
N GLN A 58 5.00 5.23 35.71
CA GLN A 58 3.56 5.22 35.41
C GLN A 58 2.83 6.35 36.16
N ALA A 59 3.27 6.68 37.38
CA ALA A 59 2.70 7.77 38.17
C ALA A 59 2.80 9.13 37.46
N VAL A 60 3.90 9.40 36.74
CA VAL A 60 4.05 10.61 35.92
C VAL A 60 3.07 10.60 34.75
N LEU A 61 2.93 9.48 34.04
CA LEU A 61 1.96 9.35 32.94
C LEU A 61 0.52 9.55 33.43
N ASP A 62 0.16 8.94 34.54
CA ASP A 62 -1.16 9.06 35.15
C ASP A 62 -1.44 10.51 35.58
N SER A 63 -0.44 11.20 36.13
CA SER A 63 -0.55 12.62 36.50
C SER A 63 -0.79 13.54 35.29
N LEU A 64 -0.23 13.17 34.14
CA LEU A 64 -0.41 13.85 32.86
C LEU A 64 -1.67 13.38 32.11
N HIS A 65 -2.50 12.54 32.74
CA HIS A 65 -3.69 11.93 32.13
C HIS A 65 -3.38 11.14 30.85
N VAL A 66 -2.15 10.64 30.74
CA VAL A 66 -1.69 9.80 29.65
C VAL A 66 -1.99 8.35 30.01
N SER A 67 -3.09 7.80 29.48
CA SER A 67 -3.56 6.42 29.75
C SER A 67 -2.70 5.32 29.12
N ILE A 68 -1.47 5.64 28.73
CA ILE A 68 -0.58 4.73 28.01
C ILE A 68 0.32 4.04 29.04
N PRO A 69 0.48 2.71 28.97
CA PRO A 69 1.41 2.01 29.85
C PRO A 69 2.87 2.42 29.62
N LEU A 70 3.66 2.60 30.68
CA LEU A 70 5.09 2.88 30.62
C LEU A 70 5.87 1.88 29.75
N ALA A 71 5.48 0.60 29.81
CA ALA A 71 6.08 -0.46 29.02
C ALA A 71 6.00 -0.20 27.50
N SER A 72 4.96 0.49 27.02
CA SER A 72 4.83 0.85 25.60
C SER A 72 5.93 1.82 25.13
N PHE A 73 6.39 2.71 26.01
CA PHE A 73 7.50 3.60 25.73
C PHE A 73 8.84 2.85 25.82
N GLN A 74 9.03 2.04 26.87
CA GLN A 74 10.28 1.30 27.08
C GLN A 74 10.54 0.22 26.03
N ASN A 75 9.49 -0.45 25.55
CA ASN A 75 9.60 -1.48 24.51
C ASN A 75 9.75 -0.88 23.10
N GLY A 76 9.75 0.45 22.97
CA GLY A 76 9.91 1.14 21.70
C GLY A 76 8.67 1.10 20.79
N ASN A 77 7.49 0.76 21.34
CA ASN A 77 6.22 0.84 20.60
C ASN A 77 5.85 2.31 20.31
N ILE A 78 6.31 3.26 21.13
CA ILE A 78 6.07 4.69 20.96
C ILE A 78 7.41 5.40 20.89
N LYS A 79 7.82 5.78 19.67
CA LYS A 79 9.11 6.45 19.40
C LYS A 79 8.97 7.96 19.20
N LYS A 80 7.80 8.43 18.77
CA LYS A 80 7.51 9.84 18.50
C LYS A 80 6.94 10.52 19.74
N ALA A 81 7.03 11.84 19.76
CA ALA A 81 6.42 12.64 20.80
C ALA A 81 4.88 12.53 20.70
N ILE A 82 4.23 12.29 21.84
CA ILE A 82 2.77 12.20 21.95
C ILE A 82 2.22 13.50 22.52
N ALA A 83 0.98 13.86 22.15
CA ALA A 83 0.28 14.99 22.75
C ALA A 83 -0.21 14.65 24.16
N VAL A 84 -0.04 15.58 25.12
CA VAL A 84 -0.53 15.40 26.49
C VAL A 84 -1.96 15.91 26.62
N PRO A 85 -2.94 15.10 27.07
CA PRO A 85 -4.33 15.52 27.22
C PRO A 85 -4.50 16.74 28.11
N GLY A 86 -5.44 17.63 27.77
CA GLY A 86 -5.77 18.81 28.59
C GLY A 86 -4.77 19.98 28.50
N THR A 87 -3.65 19.82 27.79
CA THR A 87 -2.60 20.85 27.66
C THR A 87 -2.76 21.75 26.44
N PHE A 88 -3.90 21.67 25.74
CA PHE A 88 -4.14 22.49 24.55
C PHE A 88 -4.13 23.98 24.93
N HIS A 89 -3.28 24.75 24.26
CA HIS A 89 -3.21 26.19 24.39
C HIS A 89 -3.11 26.85 23.02
N LYS A 90 -3.56 28.11 22.96
CA LYS A 90 -3.46 28.92 21.75
C LYS A 90 -2.06 29.49 21.64
N ILE A 91 -1.51 29.42 20.45
CA ILE A 91 -0.22 30.02 20.11
C ILE A 91 -0.44 31.22 19.18
N GLU A 92 0.63 31.98 18.93
CA GLU A 92 0.57 33.08 17.97
C GLU A 92 0.14 32.57 16.59
N SER A 93 -0.79 33.29 15.97
CA SER A 93 -1.40 32.87 14.70
C SER A 93 -0.39 32.97 13.56
N ASN A 94 0.08 31.83 13.07
CA ASN A 94 0.91 31.74 11.87
C ASN A 94 0.04 31.57 10.62
N LYS A 95 -0.47 32.70 10.12
CA LYS A 95 -1.34 32.77 8.95
C LYS A 95 -0.56 32.47 7.69
N GLN A 96 -1.06 31.55 6.86
CA GLN A 96 -0.32 31.13 5.68
C GLN A 96 -0.28 32.25 4.62
N GLY A 97 0.91 32.62 4.17
CA GLY A 97 1.09 33.68 3.17
C GLY A 97 0.77 33.22 1.74
N LEU A 98 0.48 34.15 0.81
CA LEU A 98 0.25 33.81 -0.60
C LEU A 98 1.43 33.03 -1.22
N ALA A 99 2.66 33.42 -0.89
CA ALA A 99 3.86 32.72 -1.35
C ALA A 99 3.93 31.28 -0.80
N GLU A 100 3.53 31.05 0.45
CA GLU A 100 3.54 29.74 1.07
C GLU A 100 2.46 28.82 0.49
N ILE A 101 1.31 29.37 0.10
CA ILE A 101 0.26 28.64 -0.62
C ILE A 101 0.78 28.17 -1.98
N ILE A 102 1.49 29.04 -2.71
CA ILE A 102 2.09 28.67 -4.00
C ILE A 102 3.21 27.65 -3.82
N GLN A 103 3.99 27.72 -2.74
CA GLN A 103 5.06 26.77 -2.43
C GLN A 103 4.56 25.43 -1.88
N ALA A 104 3.35 25.38 -1.30
CA ALA A 104 2.85 24.19 -0.62
C ALA A 104 2.83 22.91 -1.50
N PRO A 105 2.40 22.94 -2.77
CA PRO A 105 2.50 21.77 -3.65
C PRO A 105 3.93 21.29 -3.87
N VAL A 106 4.89 22.22 -4.00
CA VAL A 106 6.32 21.89 -4.20
C VAL A 106 6.89 21.23 -2.95
N LYS A 107 6.58 21.77 -1.77
CA LYS A 107 6.97 21.16 -0.49
C LYS A 107 6.35 19.77 -0.35
N GLY A 108 5.06 19.62 -0.63
CA GLY A 108 4.39 18.31 -0.60
C GLY A 108 5.01 17.28 -1.53
N ILE A 109 5.42 17.66 -2.75
CA ILE A 109 6.14 16.77 -3.67
C ILE A 109 7.53 16.40 -3.09
N THR A 110 8.22 17.37 -2.50
CA THR A 110 9.54 17.14 -1.88
C THR A 110 9.43 16.19 -0.70
N ASP A 111 8.39 16.36 0.14
CA ASP A 111 8.11 15.52 1.30
C ASP A 111 7.66 14.11 0.92
N ALA A 112 7.12 13.91 -0.28
CA ALA A 112 6.67 12.63 -0.81
C ALA A 112 7.65 12.01 -1.83
N ILE A 113 8.89 12.50 -1.89
CA ILE A 113 9.85 12.08 -2.93
C ILE A 113 10.22 10.60 -2.84
N ASP A 114 10.24 10.03 -1.64
CA ASP A 114 10.47 8.61 -1.40
C ASP A 114 9.37 7.72 -2.00
N ILE A 115 8.09 8.11 -1.85
CA ILE A 115 6.94 7.42 -2.48
C ILE A 115 7.06 7.50 -4.00
N ILE A 116 7.36 8.69 -4.54
CA ILE A 116 7.48 8.90 -6.00
C ILE A 116 8.58 8.02 -6.57
N LEU A 117 9.76 8.00 -5.93
CA LEU A 117 10.88 7.17 -6.35
C LEU A 117 10.55 5.68 -6.24
N PHE A 118 9.88 5.26 -5.17
CA PHE A 118 9.45 3.87 -4.99
C PHE A 118 8.56 3.38 -6.13
N VAL A 119 7.50 4.12 -6.46
CA VAL A 119 6.57 3.77 -7.55
C VAL A 119 7.28 3.76 -8.91
N LEU A 120 8.17 4.73 -9.15
CA LEU A 120 8.95 4.80 -10.37
C LEU A 120 9.88 3.58 -10.53
N ILE A 121 10.59 3.20 -9.46
CA ILE A 121 11.51 2.08 -9.46
C ILE A 121 10.77 0.73 -9.57
N ILE A 122 9.60 0.58 -8.94
CA ILE A 122 8.74 -0.58 -9.18
C ILE A 122 8.36 -0.68 -10.66
N GLY A 123 7.90 0.42 -11.26
CA GLY A 123 7.58 0.46 -12.69
C GLY A 123 8.78 0.05 -13.56
N ALA A 124 9.97 0.57 -13.24
CA ALA A 124 11.21 0.22 -13.93
C ALA A 124 11.58 -1.27 -13.76
N PHE A 125 11.49 -1.80 -12.54
CA PHE A 125 11.75 -3.21 -12.23
C PHE A 125 10.83 -4.13 -13.04
N ILE A 126 9.54 -3.83 -13.09
CA ILE A 126 8.56 -4.60 -13.85
C ILE A 126 8.84 -4.52 -15.34
N ASN A 127 9.22 -3.35 -15.85
CA ASN A 127 9.59 -3.21 -17.25
C ASN A 127 10.84 -4.04 -17.59
N VAL A 128 11.90 -3.94 -16.78
CA VAL A 128 13.13 -4.76 -16.94
C VAL A 128 12.80 -6.25 -16.90
N PHE A 129 11.90 -6.67 -16.00
CA PHE A 129 11.46 -8.05 -15.92
C PHE A 129 10.63 -8.49 -17.13
N HIS A 130 9.73 -7.63 -17.62
CA HIS A 130 8.91 -7.87 -18.79
C HIS A 130 9.76 -8.05 -20.06
N GLU A 131 10.76 -7.18 -20.27
CA GLU A 131 11.72 -7.26 -21.39
C GLU A 131 12.50 -8.59 -21.43
N THR A 132 12.59 -9.33 -20.32
CA THR A 132 13.21 -10.67 -20.32
C THR A 132 12.40 -11.70 -21.13
N GLY A 133 11.10 -11.46 -21.33
CA GLY A 133 10.13 -12.41 -21.86
C GLY A 133 9.82 -13.60 -20.92
N ALA A 134 10.52 -13.74 -19.79
CA ALA A 134 10.27 -14.81 -18.81
C ALA A 134 8.89 -14.67 -18.17
N MET A 135 8.45 -13.43 -17.96
CA MET A 135 7.11 -13.12 -17.47
C MET A 135 6.02 -13.65 -18.41
N THR A 136 6.10 -13.33 -19.70
CA THR A 136 5.15 -13.76 -20.73
C THR A 136 5.12 -15.29 -20.87
N ARG A 137 6.29 -15.93 -20.92
CA ARG A 137 6.40 -17.41 -20.98
C ARG A 137 5.89 -18.08 -19.70
N GLY A 138 6.17 -17.49 -18.55
CA GLY A 138 5.65 -17.90 -17.23
C GLY A 138 4.13 -17.88 -17.20
N LEU A 139 3.54 -16.78 -17.65
CA LEU A 139 2.09 -16.60 -17.74
C LEU A 139 1.42 -17.57 -18.69
N GLN A 140 1.98 -17.78 -19.87
CA GLN A 140 1.47 -18.79 -20.82
C GLN A 140 1.46 -20.19 -20.20
N THR A 141 2.54 -20.56 -19.51
CA THR A 141 2.65 -21.85 -18.83
C THR A 141 1.64 -21.98 -17.69
N LEU A 142 1.51 -20.94 -16.87
CA LEU A 142 0.60 -20.90 -15.75
C LEU A 142 -0.87 -20.94 -16.22
N SER A 143 -1.24 -20.10 -17.18
CA SER A 143 -2.59 -20.06 -17.78
C SER A 143 -3.05 -21.43 -18.25
N ARG A 144 -2.18 -22.16 -18.97
CA ARG A 144 -2.47 -23.53 -19.42
C ARG A 144 -2.63 -24.52 -18.26
N ARG A 145 -1.75 -24.46 -17.25
CA ARG A 145 -1.86 -25.32 -16.05
C ARG A 145 -3.07 -25.00 -15.19
N MET A 146 -3.58 -23.77 -15.26
CA MET A 146 -4.74 -23.31 -14.54
C MET A 146 -6.06 -23.52 -15.29
N LYS A 147 -6.05 -23.96 -16.56
CA LYS A 147 -7.27 -24.42 -17.26
C LYS A 147 -7.95 -25.52 -16.43
N GLY A 148 -9.22 -25.32 -16.08
CA GLY A 148 -10.00 -26.21 -15.20
C GLY A 148 -9.74 -26.06 -13.69
N ARG A 149 -8.79 -25.19 -13.28
CA ARG A 149 -8.47 -24.87 -11.87
C ARG A 149 -8.66 -23.38 -11.58
N GLU A 150 -9.49 -22.70 -12.34
CA GLU A 150 -9.64 -21.25 -12.29
C GLU A 150 -10.19 -20.76 -10.94
N THR A 151 -11.03 -21.57 -10.29
CA THR A 151 -11.53 -21.26 -8.94
C THR A 151 -10.38 -21.13 -7.93
N TRP A 152 -9.37 -22.01 -8.02
CA TRP A 152 -8.19 -21.92 -7.17
C TRP A 152 -7.34 -20.69 -7.47
N LEU A 153 -7.28 -20.27 -8.74
CA LEU A 153 -6.61 -19.03 -9.12
C LEU A 153 -7.22 -17.82 -8.39
N ILE A 154 -8.55 -17.71 -8.42
CA ILE A 154 -9.28 -16.64 -7.72
C ILE A 154 -9.00 -16.68 -6.23
N ILE A 155 -9.10 -17.85 -5.59
CA ILE A 155 -8.88 -18.01 -4.14
C ILE A 155 -7.47 -17.56 -3.75
N ILE A 156 -6.45 -18.12 -4.40
CA ILE A 156 -5.04 -17.89 -4.04
C ILE A 156 -4.66 -16.43 -4.27
N LEU A 157 -5.02 -15.87 -5.43
CA LEU A 157 -4.65 -14.49 -5.75
C LEU A 157 -5.39 -13.49 -4.87
N THR A 158 -6.70 -13.68 -4.66
CA THR A 158 -7.47 -12.79 -3.79
C THR A 158 -6.93 -12.83 -2.37
N PHE A 159 -6.62 -14.02 -1.85
CA PHE A 159 -5.99 -14.16 -0.55
C PHE A 159 -4.63 -13.47 -0.48
N LEU A 160 -3.78 -13.65 -1.50
CA LEU A 160 -2.44 -13.06 -1.53
C LEU A 160 -2.48 -11.53 -1.57
N PHE A 161 -3.32 -10.93 -2.43
CA PHE A 161 -3.47 -9.48 -2.51
C PHE A 161 -4.15 -8.91 -1.27
N SER A 162 -5.16 -9.59 -0.72
CA SER A 162 -5.77 -9.21 0.56
C SER A 162 -4.78 -9.27 1.70
N PHE A 163 -4.00 -10.35 1.79
CA PHE A 163 -2.95 -10.49 2.79
C PHE A 163 -1.91 -9.38 2.65
N GLY A 164 -1.45 -9.08 1.43
CA GLY A 164 -0.53 -7.97 1.18
C GLY A 164 -1.10 -6.62 1.60
N GLY A 165 -2.37 -6.34 1.28
CA GLY A 165 -3.04 -5.10 1.69
C GLY A 165 -3.24 -4.97 3.20
N ALA A 166 -3.48 -6.09 3.90
CA ALA A 166 -3.67 -6.13 5.34
C ALA A 166 -2.37 -6.15 6.15
N SER A 167 -1.29 -6.69 5.57
CA SER A 167 0.00 -6.89 6.24
C SER A 167 0.93 -5.70 6.06
N PHE A 168 1.35 -5.38 4.85
CA PHE A 168 2.33 -4.31 4.60
C PHE A 168 1.77 -3.17 3.74
N GLY A 169 0.50 -3.26 3.31
CA GLY A 169 -0.14 -2.20 2.52
C GLY A 169 0.25 -2.22 1.05
N MET A 170 0.09 -3.37 0.39
CA MET A 170 0.50 -3.66 -0.99
C MET A 170 -0.25 -2.88 -2.12
N ALA A 171 -0.76 -1.67 -1.88
CA ALA A 171 -1.61 -0.99 -2.86
C ALA A 171 -0.82 -0.58 -4.10
N GLU A 172 0.37 -0.01 -3.89
CA GLU A 172 1.27 0.49 -4.93
C GLU A 172 1.91 -0.65 -5.71
N GLU A 173 2.37 -1.69 -5.04
CA GLU A 173 3.00 -2.85 -5.67
C GLU A 173 2.00 -3.68 -6.45
N ALA A 174 0.71 -3.68 -6.09
CA ALA A 174 -0.31 -4.39 -6.87
C ALA A 174 -0.40 -3.90 -8.33
N LEU A 175 -0.04 -2.63 -8.60
CA LEU A 175 0.03 -2.06 -9.95
C LEU A 175 0.96 -2.86 -10.87
N ALA A 176 2.07 -3.36 -10.31
CA ALA A 176 3.05 -4.20 -10.99
C ALA A 176 2.44 -5.49 -11.58
N PHE A 177 1.38 -5.98 -10.96
CA PHE A 177 0.78 -7.28 -11.30
C PHE A 177 -0.34 -7.15 -12.35
N TYR A 178 -0.82 -5.95 -12.67
CA TYR A 178 -1.88 -5.79 -13.69
C TYR A 178 -1.50 -6.37 -15.05
N PRO A 179 -0.31 -6.09 -15.62
CA PRO A 179 0.11 -6.67 -16.91
C PRO A 179 0.20 -8.20 -16.89
N ILE A 180 0.28 -8.80 -15.69
CA ILE A 180 0.42 -10.24 -15.48
C ILE A 180 -0.95 -10.89 -15.32
N ILE A 181 -1.73 -10.38 -14.36
CA ILE A 181 -2.96 -10.99 -13.89
C ILE A 181 -4.10 -10.74 -14.88
N VAL A 182 -4.18 -9.57 -15.51
CA VAL A 182 -5.24 -9.28 -16.47
C VAL A 182 -5.25 -10.27 -17.64
N PRO A 183 -4.14 -10.48 -18.40
CA PRO A 183 -4.12 -11.48 -19.46
C PRO A 183 -4.37 -12.91 -18.97
N LEU A 184 -3.93 -13.25 -17.75
CA LEU A 184 -4.13 -14.57 -17.16
C LEU A 184 -5.62 -14.89 -16.95
N PHE A 185 -6.39 -13.92 -16.44
CA PHE A 185 -7.84 -14.09 -16.25
C PHE A 185 -8.63 -14.04 -17.55
N LEU A 186 -8.28 -13.12 -18.46
CA LEU A 186 -8.90 -13.06 -19.78
C LEU A 186 -8.68 -14.36 -20.55
N GLY A 187 -7.47 -14.91 -20.52
CA GLY A 187 -7.16 -16.21 -21.13
C GLY A 187 -7.82 -17.42 -20.49
N ALA A 188 -8.33 -17.28 -19.26
CA ALA A 188 -9.14 -18.29 -18.60
C ALA A 188 -10.66 -18.16 -18.92
N GLY A 189 -11.02 -17.21 -19.78
CA GLY A 189 -12.39 -16.94 -20.24
C GLY A 189 -13.21 -16.07 -19.29
N PHE A 190 -12.55 -15.28 -18.43
CA PHE A 190 -13.21 -14.28 -17.60
C PHE A 190 -13.18 -12.89 -18.24
N ASP A 191 -13.98 -11.99 -17.70
CA ASP A 191 -14.00 -10.60 -18.14
C ASP A 191 -12.91 -9.76 -17.47
N LEU A 192 -12.79 -8.50 -17.91
CA LEU A 192 -11.82 -7.55 -17.37
C LEU A 192 -12.10 -7.15 -15.91
N LEU A 193 -13.35 -7.24 -15.46
CA LEU A 193 -13.70 -6.84 -14.10
C LEU A 193 -13.11 -7.79 -13.06
N LEU A 194 -13.09 -9.11 -13.32
CA LEU A 194 -12.60 -10.08 -12.37
C LEU A 194 -11.13 -9.87 -11.94
N PRO A 195 -10.14 -9.74 -12.85
CA PRO A 195 -8.76 -9.48 -12.44
C PRO A 195 -8.61 -8.16 -11.68
N ILE A 196 -9.36 -7.12 -12.05
CA ILE A 196 -9.38 -5.84 -11.32
C ILE A 196 -9.95 -6.06 -9.92
N ALA A 197 -11.04 -6.79 -9.77
CA ALA A 197 -11.64 -7.09 -8.47
C ALA A 197 -10.69 -7.91 -7.57
N VAL A 198 -9.97 -8.88 -8.15
CA VAL A 198 -8.97 -9.68 -7.44
C VAL A 198 -7.77 -8.84 -6.99
N LEU A 199 -7.25 -7.98 -7.87
CA LEU A 199 -6.11 -7.09 -7.57
C LEU A 199 -6.50 -5.93 -6.68
N PHE A 200 -7.28 -4.99 -7.21
CA PHE A 200 -7.70 -3.77 -6.54
C PHE A 200 -8.59 -4.07 -5.34
N GLY A 201 -9.63 -4.88 -5.57
CA GLY A 201 -10.56 -5.25 -4.51
C GLY A 201 -9.86 -6.07 -3.43
N GLY A 202 -9.03 -7.05 -3.82
CA GLY A 202 -8.22 -7.83 -2.90
C GLY A 202 -7.40 -6.96 -1.96
N THR A 203 -6.53 -6.09 -2.49
CA THR A 203 -5.69 -5.21 -1.65
C THR A 203 -6.50 -4.33 -0.72
N HIS A 204 -7.54 -3.65 -1.22
CA HIS A 204 -8.32 -2.71 -0.42
C HIS A 204 -9.18 -3.40 0.65
N LEU A 205 -9.75 -4.56 0.33
CA LEU A 205 -10.49 -5.37 1.30
C LEU A 205 -9.59 -5.92 2.41
N GLY A 206 -8.34 -6.22 2.08
CA GLY A 206 -7.30 -6.51 3.06
C GLY A 206 -6.98 -5.30 3.93
N THR A 207 -6.79 -4.14 3.32
CA THR A 207 -6.53 -2.87 4.02
C THR A 207 -7.67 -2.48 4.97
N LEU A 208 -8.90 -2.91 4.75
CA LEU A 208 -9.98 -2.72 5.74
C LEU A 208 -9.64 -3.34 7.11
N ALA A 209 -8.94 -4.49 7.11
CA ALA A 209 -8.53 -5.16 8.33
C ALA A 209 -7.18 -4.68 8.86
N SER A 210 -6.22 -4.35 7.99
CA SER A 210 -4.92 -3.72 8.32
C SER A 210 -4.22 -4.27 9.58
N PHE A 211 -4.15 -5.59 9.76
CA PHE A 211 -3.69 -6.18 11.02
C PHE A 211 -2.23 -5.81 11.38
N THR A 212 -1.35 -5.59 10.40
CA THR A 212 0.05 -5.14 10.61
C THR A 212 0.46 -4.00 9.67
N ASN A 213 -0.49 -3.40 8.95
CA ASN A 213 -0.19 -2.42 7.90
C ASN A 213 0.48 -1.16 8.48
N PRO A 214 1.73 -0.84 8.08
CA PRO A 214 2.46 0.26 8.66
C PRO A 214 1.96 1.63 8.19
N PHE A 215 1.35 1.70 7.01
CA PHE A 215 0.72 2.90 6.43
C PHE A 215 -0.65 3.22 7.03
N SER A 216 -1.22 2.30 7.81
CA SER A 216 -2.53 2.48 8.43
C SER A 216 -2.47 2.26 9.94
N THR A 217 -2.60 1.02 10.40
CA THR A 217 -2.79 0.71 11.82
C THR A 217 -1.60 1.11 12.66
N ILE A 218 -0.35 0.84 12.22
CA ILE A 218 0.83 1.19 13.03
C ILE A 218 0.95 2.71 13.14
N THR A 219 0.89 3.45 12.03
CA THR A 219 0.95 4.92 12.05
C THR A 219 -0.17 5.53 12.91
N ALA A 220 -1.39 5.01 12.84
CA ALA A 220 -2.51 5.48 13.66
C ALA A 220 -2.31 5.15 15.15
N SER A 221 -1.81 3.95 15.45
CA SER A 221 -1.47 3.54 16.82
C SER A 221 -0.37 4.38 17.42
N ASP A 222 0.69 4.67 16.66
CA ASP A 222 1.78 5.57 17.07
C ASP A 222 1.24 6.97 17.38
N ALA A 223 0.37 7.50 16.52
CA ALA A 223 -0.25 8.82 16.71
C ALA A 223 -1.19 8.85 17.93
N ALA A 224 -1.88 7.76 18.21
CA ALA A 224 -2.73 7.60 19.38
C ALA A 224 -1.95 7.20 20.65
N GLY A 225 -0.66 6.88 20.52
CA GLY A 225 0.18 6.38 21.61
C GLY A 225 -0.27 5.02 22.17
N ILE A 226 -0.89 4.17 21.38
CA ILE A 226 -1.29 2.81 21.80
C ILE A 226 -0.43 1.76 21.08
N ALA A 227 -0.38 0.54 21.61
CA ALA A 227 0.37 -0.51 20.92
C ALA A 227 -0.38 -0.91 19.65
N TRP A 228 0.34 -1.07 18.52
CA TRP A 228 -0.29 -1.52 17.27
C TRP A 228 -0.88 -2.93 17.37
N THR A 229 -0.47 -3.72 18.36
CA THR A 229 -1.04 -5.04 18.66
C THR A 229 -2.42 -4.96 19.33
N ASP A 230 -2.80 -3.79 19.87
CA ASP A 230 -4.10 -3.60 20.52
C ASP A 230 -5.22 -3.75 19.49
N GLY A 231 -6.12 -4.71 19.71
CA GLY A 231 -7.18 -5.07 18.77
C GLY A 231 -6.77 -6.00 17.62
N LEU A 232 -5.54 -6.56 17.63
CA LEU A 232 -5.04 -7.45 16.58
C LEU A 232 -5.97 -8.63 16.30
N THR A 233 -6.47 -9.30 17.34
CA THR A 233 -7.42 -10.42 17.19
C THR A 233 -8.67 -10.01 16.43
N GLY A 234 -9.23 -8.83 16.73
CA GLY A 234 -10.39 -8.29 16.02
C GLY A 234 -10.09 -8.02 14.55
N ARG A 235 -8.91 -7.46 14.25
CA ARG A 235 -8.44 -7.25 12.88
C ARG A 235 -8.22 -8.56 12.11
N ILE A 236 -7.67 -9.58 12.75
CA ILE A 236 -7.52 -10.91 12.12
C ILE A 236 -8.88 -11.54 11.82
N ILE A 237 -9.84 -11.45 12.75
CA ILE A 237 -11.22 -11.94 12.52
C ILE A 237 -11.85 -11.18 11.35
N MET A 238 -11.73 -9.84 11.35
CA MET A 238 -12.22 -9.00 10.27
C MET A 238 -11.59 -9.39 8.92
N PHE A 239 -10.27 -9.59 8.88
CA PHE A 239 -9.55 -10.04 7.68
C PHE A 239 -10.10 -11.36 7.12
N VAL A 240 -10.30 -12.35 7.98
CA VAL A 240 -10.84 -13.66 7.57
C VAL A 240 -12.26 -13.52 7.02
N ILE A 241 -13.10 -12.72 7.67
CA ILE A 241 -14.49 -12.49 7.24
C ILE A 241 -14.53 -11.72 5.91
N THR A 242 -13.84 -10.58 5.80
CA THR A 242 -13.87 -9.74 4.59
C THR A 242 -13.27 -10.47 3.40
N THR A 243 -12.13 -11.13 3.58
CA THR A 243 -11.47 -11.92 2.53
C THR A 243 -12.33 -13.11 2.12
N GLY A 244 -12.95 -13.81 3.07
CA GLY A 244 -13.83 -14.95 2.79
C GLY A 244 -15.06 -14.56 1.98
N ILE A 245 -15.74 -13.46 2.37
CA ILE A 245 -16.89 -12.91 1.63
C ILE A 245 -16.46 -12.51 0.22
N ALA A 246 -15.33 -11.83 0.08
CA ALA A 246 -14.81 -11.38 -1.21
C ALA A 246 -14.50 -12.55 -2.15
N ILE A 247 -13.79 -13.57 -1.65
CA ILE A 247 -13.51 -14.79 -2.41
C ILE A 247 -14.82 -15.45 -2.86
N GLY A 248 -15.79 -15.60 -1.95
CA GLY A 248 -17.09 -16.17 -2.27
C GLY A 248 -17.81 -15.41 -3.38
N TYR A 249 -17.83 -14.07 -3.28
CA TYR A 249 -18.44 -13.20 -4.28
C TYR A 249 -17.72 -13.25 -5.63
N PHE A 250 -16.38 -13.21 -5.65
CA PHE A 250 -15.59 -13.29 -6.88
C PHE A 250 -15.75 -14.63 -7.59
N ILE A 251 -15.79 -15.74 -6.85
CA ILE A 251 -16.07 -17.06 -7.43
C ILE A 251 -17.49 -17.11 -8.01
N TRP A 252 -18.48 -16.59 -7.29
CA TRP A 252 -19.86 -16.52 -7.79
C TRP A 252 -19.95 -15.70 -9.08
N TYR A 253 -19.34 -14.52 -9.10
CA TYR A 253 -19.29 -13.63 -10.25
C TYR A 253 -18.60 -14.31 -11.44
N ALA A 254 -17.41 -14.87 -11.21
CA ALA A 254 -16.63 -15.58 -12.21
C ALA A 254 -17.41 -16.74 -12.85
N LYS A 255 -18.15 -17.52 -12.05
CA LYS A 255 -19.01 -18.61 -12.55
C LYS A 255 -20.18 -18.08 -13.39
N LYS A 256 -20.79 -16.96 -12.99
CA LYS A 256 -21.89 -16.33 -13.73
C LYS A 256 -21.43 -15.80 -15.08
N VAL A 257 -20.32 -15.07 -15.12
CA VAL A 257 -19.72 -14.54 -16.36
C VAL A 257 -19.30 -15.68 -17.30
N LYS A 258 -18.64 -16.72 -16.76
CA LYS A 258 -18.19 -17.86 -17.57
C LYS A 258 -19.37 -18.66 -18.16
N LYS A 259 -20.50 -18.75 -17.45
CA LYS A 259 -21.72 -19.42 -17.94
C LYS A 259 -22.49 -18.55 -18.94
N ASN A 260 -22.53 -17.23 -18.71
CA ASN A 260 -23.24 -16.29 -19.55
C ASN A 260 -22.42 -14.98 -19.66
N PRO A 261 -21.67 -14.77 -20.76
CA PRO A 261 -20.85 -13.56 -20.95
C PRO A 261 -21.65 -12.25 -20.86
N SER A 262 -22.95 -12.26 -21.20
CA SER A 262 -23.81 -11.07 -21.09
C SER A 262 -24.11 -10.63 -19.64
N PHE A 263 -23.75 -11.45 -18.64
CA PHE A 263 -23.87 -11.09 -17.23
C PHE A 263 -22.78 -10.11 -16.77
N SER A 264 -21.68 -9.96 -17.52
CA SER A 264 -20.56 -9.11 -17.11
C SER A 264 -21.02 -7.68 -16.80
N TYR A 265 -20.59 -7.16 -15.65
CA TYR A 265 -20.80 -5.76 -15.29
C TYR A 265 -19.84 -4.83 -16.04
N ALA A 266 -18.72 -5.36 -16.54
CA ALA A 266 -17.88 -4.65 -17.48
C ALA A 266 -18.51 -4.74 -18.86
N LYS A 267 -19.11 -3.65 -19.33
CA LYS A 267 -19.51 -3.56 -20.74
C LYS A 267 -18.25 -3.71 -21.59
N SER A 268 -18.21 -4.75 -22.42
CA SER A 268 -17.18 -4.91 -23.44
C SER A 268 -17.29 -3.74 -24.42
N ASN A 269 -16.33 -2.83 -24.37
CA ASN A 269 -16.13 -1.79 -25.39
C ASN A 269 -15.04 -2.23 -26.37
N GLU A 270 -14.93 -1.56 -27.52
CA GLU A 270 -13.89 -1.81 -28.53
C GLU A 270 -12.47 -1.75 -27.94
N ASP A 271 -12.26 -0.95 -26.89
CA ASP A 271 -10.97 -0.78 -26.18
C ASP A 271 -10.67 -1.89 -25.14
N THR A 272 -11.56 -2.86 -24.96
CA THR A 272 -11.30 -3.96 -24.01
C THR A 272 -10.13 -4.78 -24.54
N PRO A 273 -9.03 -4.98 -23.77
CA PRO A 273 -7.90 -5.75 -24.24
C PRO A 273 -8.37 -7.14 -24.69
N GLN A 274 -8.29 -7.42 -25.99
CA GLN A 274 -8.58 -8.76 -26.46
C GLN A 274 -7.38 -9.63 -26.09
N TYR A 275 -7.63 -10.63 -25.24
CA TYR A 275 -6.69 -11.70 -25.09
C TYR A 275 -6.76 -12.54 -26.37
N GLU A 276 -5.85 -12.27 -27.30
CA GLU A 276 -5.52 -13.27 -28.30
C GLU A 276 -5.02 -14.50 -27.54
N GLU A 277 -5.71 -15.63 -27.72
CA GLU A 277 -5.22 -16.89 -27.19
C GLU A 277 -3.78 -17.03 -27.68
N LEU A 278 -2.81 -16.96 -26.76
CA LEU A 278 -1.38 -16.97 -27.09
C LEU A 278 -1.09 -18.24 -27.88
N SER A 279 -1.18 -18.08 -29.20
CA SER A 279 -1.25 -19.12 -30.21
C SER A 279 0.18 -19.45 -30.53
N GLY A 280 0.68 -20.42 -29.79
CA GLY A 280 2.02 -20.97 -29.95
C GLY A 280 2.04 -22.36 -29.36
N GLY A 281 2.94 -23.22 -29.85
CA GLY A 281 3.12 -24.58 -29.35
C GLY A 281 3.45 -24.67 -27.84
N PRO A 282 3.85 -25.83 -27.31
CA PRO A 282 4.26 -25.96 -25.92
C PRO A 282 5.44 -25.01 -25.63
N VAL A 283 5.20 -23.97 -24.84
CA VAL A 283 6.24 -23.07 -24.35
C VAL A 283 6.86 -23.71 -23.12
N SER A 284 8.04 -24.30 -23.28
CA SER A 284 8.80 -24.83 -22.15
C SER A 284 9.55 -23.70 -21.45
N LEU A 285 9.38 -23.58 -20.14
CA LEU A 285 10.22 -22.68 -19.34
C LEU A 285 11.66 -23.16 -19.36
N SER A 286 12.54 -22.33 -19.92
CA SER A 286 13.99 -22.57 -19.89
C SER A 286 14.51 -22.50 -18.44
N LYS A 287 15.72 -23.01 -18.20
CA LYS A 287 16.38 -22.87 -16.88
C LYS A 287 16.52 -21.39 -16.48
N ARG A 288 16.78 -20.51 -17.44
CA ARG A 288 16.87 -19.06 -17.24
C ARG A 288 15.52 -18.44 -16.88
N ASP A 289 14.44 -18.83 -17.57
CA ASP A 289 13.09 -18.34 -17.22
C ASP A 289 12.71 -18.74 -15.79
N ARG A 290 13.00 -19.99 -15.39
CA ARG A 290 12.74 -20.45 -14.01
C ARG A 290 13.56 -19.68 -12.99
N LEU A 291 14.84 -19.41 -13.27
CA LEU A 291 15.68 -18.59 -12.40
C LEU A 291 15.11 -17.18 -12.24
N LEU A 292 14.74 -16.53 -13.34
CA LEU A 292 14.16 -15.19 -13.31
C LEU A 292 12.83 -15.15 -12.55
N LEU A 293 11.94 -16.13 -12.77
CA LEU A 293 10.68 -16.25 -12.02
C LEU A 293 10.91 -16.51 -10.53
N LEU A 294 11.92 -17.30 -10.16
CA LEU A 294 12.30 -17.49 -8.75
C LEU A 294 12.84 -16.22 -8.14
N ILE A 295 13.70 -15.47 -8.84
CA ILE A 295 14.21 -14.17 -8.39
C ILE A 295 13.03 -13.22 -8.14
N PHE A 296 12.08 -13.14 -9.08
CA PHE A 296 10.88 -12.34 -8.92
C PHE A 296 10.09 -12.74 -7.66
N LEU A 297 9.81 -14.04 -7.48
CA LEU A 297 9.11 -14.54 -6.29
C LEU A 297 9.86 -14.21 -4.99
N PHE A 298 11.16 -14.48 -4.92
CA PHE A 298 11.98 -14.21 -3.74
C PHE A 298 12.13 -12.71 -3.46
N THR A 299 12.06 -11.86 -4.48
CA THR A 299 12.04 -10.39 -4.30
C THR A 299 10.81 -9.97 -3.50
N PHE A 300 9.63 -10.45 -3.85
CA PHE A 300 8.42 -10.14 -3.08
C PHE A 300 8.41 -10.80 -1.69
N LEU A 301 8.96 -12.01 -1.54
CA LEU A 301 9.10 -12.61 -0.21
C LEU A 301 10.09 -11.84 0.68
N ALA A 302 11.19 -11.35 0.11
CA ALA A 302 12.15 -10.50 0.81
C ALA A 302 11.54 -9.14 1.16
N LEU A 303 10.74 -8.55 0.27
CA LEU A 303 9.99 -7.33 0.54
C LEU A 303 9.08 -7.52 1.76
N ILE A 304 8.23 -8.55 1.74
CA ILE A 304 7.30 -8.88 2.84
C ILE A 304 8.08 -9.09 4.14
N GLY A 305 9.13 -9.92 4.11
CA GLY A 305 9.95 -10.20 5.28
C GLY A 305 10.68 -8.96 5.80
N GLY A 306 11.16 -8.09 4.91
CA GLY A 306 11.82 -6.84 5.27
C GLY A 306 10.90 -5.86 5.96
N VAL A 307 9.68 -5.67 5.45
CA VAL A 307 8.71 -4.77 6.10
C VAL A 307 8.25 -5.34 7.43
N VAL A 308 7.98 -6.65 7.51
CA VAL A 308 7.43 -7.27 8.72
C VAL A 308 8.47 -7.47 9.83
N PHE A 309 9.71 -7.81 9.49
CA PHE A 309 10.72 -8.22 10.48
C PHE A 309 11.94 -7.30 10.58
N LEU A 310 12.19 -6.44 9.59
CA LEU A 310 13.40 -5.60 9.53
C LEU A 310 13.09 -4.10 9.53
N ASP A 311 11.84 -3.72 9.85
CA ASP A 311 11.36 -2.33 9.85
C ASP A 311 11.64 -1.58 8.53
N TRP A 312 11.64 -2.28 7.40
CA TRP A 312 11.90 -1.64 6.10
C TRP A 312 10.81 -0.63 5.76
N TRP A 313 11.25 0.52 5.25
CA TRP A 313 10.39 1.54 4.71
C TRP A 313 10.65 1.72 3.21
N LEU A 314 10.17 2.83 2.65
CA LEU A 314 10.20 3.09 1.20
C LEU A 314 11.61 3.02 0.62
N VAL A 315 12.63 3.47 1.35
CA VAL A 315 14.01 3.49 0.84
C VAL A 315 14.57 2.07 0.67
N GLU A 316 14.44 1.22 1.67
CA GLU A 316 14.93 -0.17 1.64
C GLU A 316 14.16 -0.98 0.59
N MET A 317 12.85 -0.79 0.50
CA MET A 317 12.01 -1.43 -0.51
C MET A 317 12.39 -0.98 -1.93
N THR A 318 12.61 0.32 -2.13
CA THR A 318 13.10 0.88 -3.41
C THR A 318 14.46 0.29 -3.78
N ALA A 319 15.39 0.22 -2.82
CA ALA A 319 16.72 -0.32 -3.02
C ALA A 319 16.69 -1.81 -3.40
N LEU A 320 15.79 -2.60 -2.80
CA LEU A 320 15.57 -4.00 -3.18
C LEU A 320 15.18 -4.12 -4.66
N PHE A 321 14.15 -3.41 -5.10
CA PHE A 321 13.69 -3.48 -6.49
C PHE A 321 14.78 -3.00 -7.47
N LEU A 322 15.52 -1.95 -7.12
CA LEU A 322 16.65 -1.46 -7.92
C LEU A 322 17.76 -2.52 -8.02
N ALA A 323 18.20 -3.07 -6.89
CA ALA A 323 19.26 -4.08 -6.84
C ALA A 323 18.90 -5.33 -7.66
N VAL A 324 17.64 -5.79 -7.54
CA VAL A 324 17.15 -6.93 -8.32
C VAL A 324 17.03 -6.59 -9.80
N SER A 325 16.62 -5.38 -10.16
CA SER A 325 16.59 -4.93 -11.56
C SER A 325 17.98 -4.99 -12.19
N ILE A 326 19.00 -4.50 -11.47
CA ILE A 326 20.40 -4.56 -11.89
C ILE A 326 20.85 -6.02 -12.03
N LEU A 327 20.54 -6.88 -11.06
CA LEU A 327 20.83 -8.31 -11.11
C LEU A 327 20.21 -8.99 -12.34
N ILE A 328 18.94 -8.69 -12.65
CA ILE A 328 18.27 -9.20 -13.85
C ILE A 328 18.98 -8.70 -15.10
N GLY A 329 19.39 -7.43 -15.15
CA GLY A 329 20.17 -6.86 -16.25
C GLY A 329 21.45 -7.66 -16.52
N PHE A 330 22.21 -7.99 -15.47
CA PHE A 330 23.41 -8.83 -15.56
C PHE A 330 23.12 -10.26 -16.02
N ILE A 331 22.11 -10.92 -15.43
CA ILE A 331 21.69 -12.28 -15.83
C ILE A 331 21.27 -12.29 -17.30
N ASN A 332 20.62 -11.21 -17.75
CA ASN A 332 20.16 -11.10 -19.11
C ASN A 332 21.23 -10.70 -20.13
N ARG A 333 22.39 -10.22 -19.67
CA ARG A 333 23.45 -9.64 -20.51
C ARG A 333 22.89 -8.54 -21.41
N VAL A 334 22.10 -7.63 -20.84
CA VAL A 334 21.52 -6.52 -21.58
C VAL A 334 22.66 -5.67 -22.15
N PRO A 335 22.77 -5.50 -23.48
CA PRO A 335 23.81 -4.68 -24.07
C PRO A 335 23.57 -3.21 -23.75
N GLU A 336 24.65 -2.45 -23.58
CA GLU A 336 24.59 -0.99 -23.52
C GLU A 336 24.07 -0.47 -24.87
N ARG A 337 22.92 0.22 -24.86
CA ARG A 337 22.44 0.95 -26.05
C ARG A 337 23.30 2.21 -26.17
N LYS A 338 24.15 2.24 -27.19
CA LYS A 338 24.95 3.42 -27.57
C LYS A 338 24.09 4.55 -28.09
#